data_AF-A0A381IAU7-F1
#
_entry.id   AF-A0A381IAU7-F1
#
_cell.length_a   1.000
_cell.length_b   1.000
_cell.length_c   1.000
_cell.angle_alpha   90.00
_cell.angle_beta   90.00
_cell.angle_gamma   90.00
#
_symmetry.space_group_name_H-M   'P 1'
#
loop_
_entity.id
_entity.type
_entity.pdbx_description
1 polymer ?
#
loop_
_entity_poly.entity_id
_entity_poly.type
_entity_poly.pdbx_seq_one_letter_code
_entity_poly.pdbx_strand_id
1 'polypeptide(L)'
;MNKRMKLIPYEINENLRGAKNKFPYGIKQMNARGMWDEGYTGKNIVVGIIDTGCDISHPLLKGKIIGGANFSDDSNGNKNIYEDFNGHGTHVAGIIAASNYNNEVMGVAPDCKLLIAKALNKDGTGTYQSIINAINFAVNNKVDIISMSLGGNKR
;
A
#
# COMPACT_ATOMS: atom_id res chain seq x y z
N MET A 1 -20.76 -20.12 -7.54
CA MET A 1 -19.65 -19.63 -6.69
C MET A 1 -19.32 -18.19 -7.09
N ASN A 2 -19.54 -17.22 -6.21
CA ASN A 2 -19.16 -15.83 -6.50
C ASN A 2 -17.64 -15.72 -6.56
N LYS A 3 -17.12 -15.48 -7.76
CA LYS A 3 -15.70 -15.24 -8.04
C LYS A 3 -15.25 -14.01 -7.23
N ARG A 4 -14.49 -14.23 -6.17
CA ARG A 4 -14.00 -13.20 -5.25
C ARG A 4 -12.49 -13.23 -5.16
N MET A 5 -11.91 -12.04 -5.05
CA MET A 5 -10.51 -11.79 -4.73
C MET A 5 -10.40 -11.53 -3.24
N LYS A 6 -9.32 -11.97 -2.60
CA LYS A 6 -9.06 -11.76 -1.18
C LYS A 6 -7.60 -11.46 -0.93
N LEU A 7 -7.30 -10.80 0.19
CA LEU A 7 -5.95 -10.78 0.73
C LEU A 7 -5.44 -12.22 0.90
N ILE A 8 -4.15 -12.40 0.64
CA ILE A 8 -3.46 -13.64 1.00
C ILE A 8 -3.45 -13.72 2.54
N PRO A 9 -3.75 -14.88 3.16
CA PRO A 9 -3.81 -15.00 4.62
C PRO A 9 -2.54 -14.47 5.31
N TYR A 10 -2.73 -13.71 6.38
CA TYR A 10 -1.66 -13.14 7.20
C TYR A 10 -2.06 -13.16 8.69
N GLU A 11 -1.07 -13.00 9.57
CA GLU A 11 -1.25 -12.91 11.02
C GLU A 11 -0.74 -11.56 11.52
N ILE A 12 -1.48 -10.95 12.44
CA ILE A 12 -1.04 -9.75 13.16
C ILE A 12 -0.35 -10.21 14.44
N ASN A 13 0.98 -10.20 14.44
CA ASN A 13 1.78 -10.64 15.59
C ASN A 13 1.72 -9.64 16.75
N GLU A 14 1.89 -8.34 16.45
CA GLU A 14 1.93 -7.28 17.45
C GLU A 14 1.33 -5.98 16.88
N ASN A 15 0.66 -5.21 17.75
CA ASN A 15 0.18 -3.86 17.45
C ASN A 15 0.91 -2.86 18.36
N LEU A 16 1.94 -2.22 17.84
CA LEU A 16 2.77 -1.27 18.58
C LEU A 16 2.41 0.17 18.22
N ARG A 17 2.48 1.08 19.19
CA ARG A 17 2.41 2.53 18.98
C ARG A 17 3.78 3.16 19.23
N GLY A 18 4.28 3.96 18.29
CA GLY A 18 5.56 4.67 18.44
C GLY A 18 6.79 3.77 18.42
N ALA A 19 6.77 2.71 17.58
CA ALA A 19 7.90 1.80 17.45
C ALA A 19 9.15 2.54 16.94
N LYS A 20 10.21 2.58 17.76
CA LYS A 20 11.49 3.25 17.46
C LYS A 20 12.45 2.40 16.61
N ASN A 21 11.96 1.32 16.00
CA ASN A 21 12.83 0.41 15.26
C ASN A 21 13.11 0.99 13.87
N LYS A 22 14.16 1.81 13.80
CA LYS A 22 14.53 2.65 12.64
C LYS A 22 14.59 1.88 11.31
N PHE A 23 15.00 0.61 11.35
CA PHE A 23 15.07 -0.26 10.19
C PHE A 23 14.44 -1.62 10.52
N PRO A 24 13.24 -1.92 9.98
CA PRO A 24 12.68 -3.26 10.02
C PRO A 24 13.69 -4.30 9.55
N TYR A 25 13.61 -5.52 10.09
CA TYR A 25 14.55 -6.60 9.75
C TYR A 25 14.69 -6.81 8.23
N GLY A 26 13.59 -6.76 7.49
CA GLY A 26 13.59 -6.90 6.03
C GLY A 26 14.42 -5.85 5.29
N ILE A 27 14.40 -4.59 5.75
CA ILE A 27 15.21 -3.49 5.18
C ILE A 27 16.71 -3.82 5.28
N LYS A 28 17.13 -4.38 6.41
CA LYS A 28 18.52 -4.78 6.64
C LYS A 28 18.91 -5.98 5.75
N GLN A 29 18.05 -6.99 5.67
CA GLN A 29 18.32 -8.19 4.87
C GLN A 29 18.43 -7.92 3.38
N MET A 30 17.65 -6.96 2.86
CA MET A 30 17.71 -6.57 1.44
C MET A 30 18.87 -5.60 1.13
N ASN A 31 19.66 -5.18 2.14
CA ASN A 31 20.66 -4.13 2.01
C ASN A 31 20.11 -2.83 1.38
N ALA A 32 18.86 -2.46 1.68
CA ALA A 32 18.25 -1.25 1.14
C ALA A 32 19.04 0.00 1.58
N ARG A 33 19.68 -0.05 2.75
CA ARG A 33 20.55 1.02 3.24
C ARG A 33 21.72 1.32 2.29
N GLY A 34 22.39 0.29 1.79
CA GLY A 34 23.48 0.47 0.83
C GLY A 34 23.01 1.19 -0.44
N MET A 35 21.83 0.84 -0.94
CA MET A 35 21.22 1.52 -2.10
C MET A 35 20.90 2.99 -1.81
N TRP A 36 20.43 3.31 -0.61
CA TRP A 36 20.18 4.71 -0.22
C TRP A 36 21.47 5.52 -0.09
N ASP A 37 22.54 4.90 0.44
CA ASP A 37 23.85 5.56 0.55
C ASP A 37 24.47 5.82 -0.85
N GLU A 38 24.09 5.03 -1.86
CA GLU A 38 24.38 5.28 -3.29
C GLU A 38 23.42 6.28 -3.96
N GLY A 39 22.40 6.77 -3.23
CA GLY A 39 21.43 7.76 -3.71
C GLY A 39 20.16 7.19 -4.36
N TYR A 40 19.97 5.87 -4.34
CA TYR A 40 18.79 5.20 -4.90
C TYR A 40 17.67 5.08 -3.85
N THR A 41 16.82 6.10 -3.74
CA THR A 41 15.72 6.16 -2.76
C THR A 41 14.31 5.98 -3.36
N GLY A 42 14.22 5.71 -4.66
CA GLY A 42 12.95 5.63 -5.40
C GLY A 42 12.38 6.98 -5.83
N LYS A 43 13.18 8.06 -5.80
CA LYS A 43 12.78 9.37 -6.29
C LYS A 43 12.26 9.29 -7.72
N ASN A 44 11.18 10.02 -8.00
CA ASN A 44 10.44 10.07 -9.28
C ASN A 44 9.74 8.76 -9.69
N ILE A 45 9.74 7.73 -8.84
CA ILE A 45 8.96 6.52 -9.06
C ILE A 45 7.59 6.64 -8.40
N VAL A 46 6.54 6.21 -9.10
CA VAL A 46 5.17 6.10 -8.59
C VAL A 46 4.78 4.63 -8.48
N VAL A 47 4.39 4.20 -7.28
CA VAL A 47 3.88 2.86 -7.00
C VAL A 47 2.36 2.92 -6.82
N GLY A 48 1.62 2.22 -7.68
CA GLY A 48 0.19 1.96 -7.53
C GLY A 48 -0.06 0.81 -6.56
N ILE A 49 -0.67 1.09 -5.42
CA ILE A 49 -1.04 0.08 -4.42
C ILE A 49 -2.50 -0.31 -4.63
N ILE A 50 -2.74 -1.57 -5.01
CA ILE A 50 -4.08 -2.13 -5.17
C ILE A 50 -4.37 -3.03 -3.96
N ASP A 51 -5.08 -2.47 -2.97
CA ASP A 51 -5.25 -3.10 -1.64
C ASP A 51 -6.54 -2.60 -0.94
N THR A 52 -6.59 -2.61 0.40
CA THR A 52 -7.75 -2.19 1.23
C THR A 52 -7.90 -0.68 1.42
N GLY A 53 -7.01 0.12 0.83
CA GLY A 53 -6.95 1.57 1.02
C GLY A 53 -5.66 2.00 1.69
N CYS A 54 -5.61 3.23 2.21
CA CYS A 54 -4.50 3.71 3.02
C CYS A 54 -4.98 4.78 4.01
N ASP A 55 -4.44 4.81 5.23
CA ASP A 55 -4.55 5.96 6.12
C ASP A 55 -3.75 7.13 5.55
N ILE A 56 -4.45 8.06 4.91
CA ILE A 56 -3.85 9.23 4.26
C ILE A 56 -3.34 10.27 5.26
N SER A 57 -3.75 10.17 6.53
CA SER A 57 -3.35 11.06 7.61
C SER A 57 -2.14 10.53 8.38
N HIS A 58 -1.69 9.29 8.11
CA HIS A 58 -0.60 8.64 8.82
C HIS A 58 0.69 9.48 8.74
N PRO A 59 1.32 9.85 9.89
CA PRO A 59 2.47 10.75 9.91
C PRO A 59 3.63 10.31 9.00
N LEU A 60 3.92 9.01 8.96
CA LEU A 60 5.02 8.48 8.14
C LEU A 60 4.71 8.46 6.63
N LEU A 61 3.44 8.55 6.23
CA LEU A 61 3.01 8.53 4.82
C LEU A 61 2.65 9.93 4.31
N LYS A 62 2.73 10.96 5.17
CA LYS A 62 2.45 12.34 4.81
C LYS A 62 3.31 12.78 3.64
N GLY A 63 2.67 13.30 2.60
CA GLY A 63 3.33 13.76 1.38
C GLY A 63 3.85 12.65 0.45
N LYS A 64 3.62 11.37 0.75
CA LYS A 64 3.92 10.23 -0.14
C LYS A 64 2.76 9.92 -1.08
N ILE A 65 1.53 10.08 -0.59
CA ILE A 65 0.31 9.77 -1.35
C ILE A 65 -0.03 10.95 -2.27
N ILE A 66 -0.08 10.69 -3.59
CA ILE A 66 -0.35 11.71 -4.61
C ILE A 66 -1.80 11.69 -5.11
N GLY A 67 -2.57 10.69 -4.70
CA GLY A 67 -3.98 10.54 -5.03
C GLY A 67 -4.45 9.11 -4.81
N GLY A 68 -5.73 8.89 -5.07
CA GLY A 68 -6.31 7.57 -4.99
C GLY A 68 -7.76 7.51 -5.43
N ALA A 69 -8.28 6.30 -5.53
CA ALA A 69 -9.67 6.04 -5.84
C ALA A 69 -10.15 4.73 -5.19
N ASN A 70 -11.44 4.69 -4.88
CA ASN A 70 -12.14 3.52 -4.35
C ASN A 70 -12.96 2.81 -5.42
N PHE A 71 -12.72 1.51 -5.54
CA PHE A 71 -13.39 0.58 -6.44
C PHE A 71 -14.09 -0.55 -5.67
N SER A 72 -14.02 -0.54 -4.34
CA SER A 72 -14.76 -1.44 -3.45
C SER A 72 -16.18 -0.95 -3.20
N ASP A 73 -16.95 -1.73 -2.44
CA ASP A 73 -18.29 -1.39 -1.96
C ASP A 73 -18.30 -0.60 -0.64
N ASP A 74 -17.14 -0.44 0.01
CA ASP A 74 -17.01 0.44 1.19
C ASP A 74 -17.43 1.88 0.85
N SER A 75 -17.87 2.62 1.86
CA SER A 75 -18.28 4.02 1.73
C SER A 75 -19.37 4.22 0.68
N ASN A 76 -20.28 3.24 0.53
CA ASN A 76 -21.33 3.21 -0.49
C ASN A 76 -20.78 3.36 -1.92
N GLY A 77 -19.59 2.84 -2.20
CA GLY A 77 -18.93 2.95 -3.51
C GLY A 77 -18.46 4.36 -3.87
N ASN A 78 -18.35 5.28 -2.90
CA ASN A 78 -17.83 6.61 -3.15
C ASN A 78 -16.36 6.53 -3.58
N LYS A 79 -16.09 6.83 -4.86
CA LYS A 79 -14.76 6.75 -5.47
C LYS A 79 -13.71 7.64 -4.80
N ASN A 80 -14.11 8.71 -4.11
CA ASN A 80 -13.18 9.65 -3.49
C ASN A 80 -12.76 9.23 -2.07
N ILE A 81 -13.35 8.17 -1.51
CA ILE A 81 -13.04 7.68 -0.16
C ILE A 81 -12.27 6.36 -0.25
N TYR A 82 -10.95 6.45 -0.25
CA TYR A 82 -10.01 5.32 -0.31
C TYR A 82 -9.26 5.10 1.01
N GLU A 83 -9.88 5.53 2.11
CA GLU A 83 -9.42 5.30 3.48
C GLU A 83 -9.35 3.79 3.80
N ASP A 84 -8.36 3.41 4.60
CA ASP A 84 -8.17 2.04 5.02
C ASP A 84 -9.01 1.71 6.26
N PHE A 85 -9.93 0.76 6.11
CA PHE A 85 -10.74 0.25 7.23
C PHE A 85 -10.30 -1.16 7.68
N ASN A 86 -9.25 -1.70 7.06
CA ASN A 86 -8.68 -3.00 7.40
C ASN A 86 -7.30 -2.85 8.09
N GLY A 87 -6.44 -1.97 7.57
CA GLY A 87 -5.09 -1.71 8.03
C GLY A 87 -3.99 -2.34 7.15
N HIS A 88 -4.33 -3.36 6.36
CA HIS A 88 -3.37 -4.06 5.51
C HIS A 88 -2.76 -3.15 4.44
N GLY A 89 -3.56 -2.37 3.72
CA GLY A 89 -3.08 -1.44 2.70
C GLY A 89 -2.14 -0.36 3.26
N THR A 90 -2.44 0.16 4.46
CA THR A 90 -1.57 1.11 5.18
C THR A 90 -0.24 0.46 5.56
N HIS A 91 -0.27 -0.79 6.02
CA HIS A 91 0.95 -1.54 6.34
C HIS A 91 1.82 -1.76 5.10
N VAL A 92 1.22 -2.13 3.96
CA VAL A 92 1.91 -2.25 2.66
C VAL A 92 2.52 -0.91 2.24
N ALA A 93 1.77 0.18 2.33
CA ALA A 93 2.25 1.53 2.01
C ALA A 93 3.46 1.92 2.88
N GLY A 94 3.43 1.57 4.17
CA GLY A 94 4.53 1.78 5.11
C GLY A 94 5.80 1.03 4.69
N ILE A 95 5.69 -0.26 4.37
CA ILE A 95 6.83 -1.06 3.89
C ILE A 95 7.46 -0.42 2.64
N ILE A 96 6.65 0.09 1.72
CA ILE A 96 7.12 0.65 0.46
C ILE A 96 7.79 2.02 0.69
N ALA A 97 7.11 2.97 1.32
CA ALA A 97 7.47 4.38 1.22
C ALA A 97 7.44 5.18 2.54
N ALA A 98 7.35 4.51 3.70
CA ALA A 98 7.38 5.23 4.98
C ALA A 98 8.60 6.17 5.05
N SER A 99 8.32 7.43 5.34
CA SER A 99 9.35 8.43 5.61
C SER A 99 9.98 8.18 6.97
N ASN A 100 11.24 8.60 7.11
CA ASN A 100 11.90 8.61 8.41
C ASN A 100 11.57 9.89 9.18
N TYR A 101 10.33 10.00 9.62
CA TYR A 101 9.94 11.01 10.61
C TYR A 101 10.36 10.53 12.01
N ASN A 102 10.97 11.40 12.81
CA ASN A 102 11.34 11.13 14.21
C ASN A 102 12.21 9.87 14.48
N ASN A 103 13.06 9.43 13.54
CA ASN A 103 13.84 8.18 13.66
C ASN A 103 12.97 6.91 13.79
N GLU A 104 11.75 6.94 13.27
CA GLU A 104 10.85 5.79 13.22
C GLU A 104 11.13 4.91 12.00
N VAL A 105 10.14 4.08 11.63
CA VAL A 105 10.21 3.11 10.54
C VAL A 105 10.43 3.79 9.19
N MET A 106 11.41 3.31 8.42
CA MET A 106 11.62 3.73 7.02
C MET A 106 11.22 2.61 6.04
N GLY A 107 10.53 2.97 4.96
CA GLY A 107 10.20 2.07 3.86
C GLY A 107 11.38 1.79 2.94
N VAL A 108 11.22 0.84 2.02
CA VAL A 108 12.25 0.41 1.06
C VAL A 108 12.66 1.54 0.11
N ALA A 109 11.69 2.29 -0.41
CA ALA A 109 11.85 3.37 -1.37
C ALA A 109 11.26 4.65 -0.78
N PRO A 110 11.93 5.27 0.21
CA PRO A 110 11.33 6.34 1.00
C PRO A 110 10.97 7.57 0.18
N ASP A 111 11.58 7.81 -1.00
CA ASP A 111 11.28 9.00 -1.83
C ASP A 111 10.35 8.74 -3.00
N CYS A 112 9.80 7.51 -3.14
CA CYS A 112 8.78 7.25 -4.13
C CYS A 112 7.43 7.89 -3.74
N LYS A 113 6.52 7.94 -4.71
CA LYS A 113 5.13 8.38 -4.52
C LYS A 113 4.17 7.20 -4.61
N LEU A 114 3.05 7.31 -3.89
CA LEU A 114 2.04 6.27 -3.82
C LEU A 114 0.74 6.74 -4.47
N LEU A 115 0.19 5.92 -5.35
CA LEU A 115 -1.18 6.05 -5.85
C LEU A 115 -2.03 4.94 -5.22
N ILE A 116 -3.07 5.31 -4.47
CA ILE A 116 -3.87 4.36 -3.71
C ILE A 116 -5.10 3.92 -4.49
N ALA A 117 -5.19 2.64 -4.85
CA ALA A 117 -6.35 2.07 -5.52
C ALA A 117 -7.03 1.07 -4.57
N LYS A 118 -7.99 1.56 -3.77
CA LYS A 118 -8.76 0.71 -2.85
C LYS A 118 -9.67 -0.22 -3.66
N ALA A 119 -9.29 -1.48 -3.77
CA ALA A 119 -10.02 -2.49 -4.56
C ALA A 119 -10.59 -3.62 -3.71
N LEU A 120 -10.16 -3.70 -2.45
CA LEU A 120 -10.67 -4.59 -1.41
C LEU A 120 -11.40 -3.77 -0.34
N ASN A 121 -12.47 -4.33 0.22
CA ASN A 121 -13.25 -3.74 1.29
C ASN A 121 -12.62 -4.00 2.67
N LYS A 122 -13.26 -3.50 3.74
CA LYS A 122 -12.81 -3.64 5.13
C LYS A 122 -12.55 -5.09 5.57
N ASP A 123 -13.19 -6.07 4.93
CA ASP A 123 -13.01 -7.50 5.22
C ASP A 123 -11.88 -8.13 4.39
N GLY A 124 -11.12 -7.32 3.64
CA GLY A 124 -10.02 -7.78 2.79
C GLY A 124 -10.49 -8.53 1.55
N THR A 125 -11.71 -8.28 1.07
CA THR A 125 -12.30 -8.96 -0.09
C THR A 125 -12.73 -8.00 -1.18
N GLY A 126 -12.73 -8.46 -2.43
CA GLY A 126 -13.12 -7.68 -3.59
C GLY A 126 -13.67 -8.55 -4.73
N THR A 127 -14.25 -7.89 -5.73
CA THR A 127 -14.70 -8.57 -6.95
C THR A 127 -13.58 -8.56 -7.98
N TYR A 128 -13.62 -9.47 -8.95
CA TYR A 128 -12.68 -9.38 -10.09
C TYR A 128 -12.82 -8.03 -10.82
N GLN A 129 -14.04 -7.48 -10.89
CA GLN A 129 -14.28 -6.19 -11.53
C GLN A 129 -13.63 -5.04 -10.76
N SER A 130 -13.64 -5.04 -9.41
CA SER A 130 -12.96 -4.00 -8.64
C SER A 130 -11.45 -4.03 -8.87
N ILE A 131 -10.85 -5.22 -8.94
CA ILE A 131 -9.43 -5.37 -9.26
C ILE A 131 -9.11 -4.89 -10.69
N ILE A 132 -9.90 -5.29 -11.69
CA ILE A 132 -9.71 -4.85 -13.09
C ILE A 132 -9.79 -3.32 -13.18
N ASN A 133 -10.78 -2.70 -12.53
CA ASN A 133 -10.94 -1.26 -12.52
C ASN A 133 -9.76 -0.54 -11.84
N ALA A 134 -9.24 -1.10 -10.75
CA ALA A 134 -8.08 -0.59 -10.04
C ALA A 134 -6.79 -0.69 -10.88
N ILE A 135 -6.57 -1.80 -11.59
CA ILE A 135 -5.45 -1.96 -12.52
C ILE A 135 -5.54 -0.92 -13.65
N ASN A 136 -6.71 -0.78 -14.28
CA ASN A 136 -6.91 0.21 -15.34
C ASN A 136 -6.69 1.64 -14.83
N PHE A 137 -7.13 1.94 -13.61
CA PHE A 137 -6.88 3.23 -12.97
C PHE A 137 -5.38 3.48 -12.78
N ALA A 138 -4.62 2.51 -12.27
CA ALA A 138 -3.18 2.64 -12.10
C ALA A 138 -2.45 2.84 -13.44
N VAL A 139 -2.80 2.05 -14.46
CA VAL A 139 -2.25 2.18 -15.82
C VAL A 139 -2.55 3.54 -16.43
N ASN A 140 -3.79 4.02 -16.32
CA ASN A 140 -4.20 5.32 -16.86
C ASN A 140 -3.50 6.50 -16.16
N ASN A 141 -3.14 6.34 -14.88
CA ASN A 141 -2.33 7.30 -14.14
C ASN A 141 -0.82 7.11 -14.35
N LYS A 142 -0.40 6.18 -15.24
CA LYS A 142 1.00 5.95 -15.62
C LYS A 142 1.91 5.67 -14.43
N VAL A 143 1.45 4.87 -13.47
CA VAL A 143 2.34 4.38 -12.40
C VAL A 143 3.46 3.53 -12.99
N ASP A 144 4.64 3.58 -12.40
CA ASP A 144 5.79 2.79 -12.85
C ASP A 144 5.69 1.32 -12.38
N ILE A 145 5.10 1.11 -11.20
CA ILE A 145 5.00 -0.20 -10.55
C ILE A 145 3.58 -0.39 -10.00
N ILE A 146 3.01 -1.59 -10.16
CA ILE A 146 1.78 -2.01 -9.48
C ILE A 146 2.15 -3.05 -8.41
N SER A 147 1.68 -2.84 -7.18
CA SER A 147 1.80 -3.80 -6.07
C SER A 147 0.44 -4.34 -5.66
N MET A 148 0.34 -5.67 -5.53
CA MET A 148 -0.87 -6.41 -5.19
C MET A 148 -0.53 -7.56 -4.23
N SER A 149 -1.19 -7.57 -3.07
CA SER A 149 -1.04 -8.60 -2.04
C SER A 149 -2.31 -9.44 -1.91
N LEU A 150 -2.87 -9.85 -3.05
CA LEU A 150 -4.19 -10.46 -3.15
C LEU A 150 -4.22 -11.58 -4.19
N GLY A 151 -5.20 -12.48 -4.06
CA GLY A 151 -5.38 -13.62 -4.95
C GLY A 151 -6.85 -14.04 -5.08
N GLY A 152 -7.15 -14.71 -6.17
CA GLY A 152 -8.45 -15.36 -6.39
C GLY A 152 -8.32 -16.88 -6.31
N ASN A 153 -9.41 -17.56 -6.00
CA ASN A 153 -9.41 -19.02 -5.98
C ASN A 153 -9.12 -19.58 -7.39
N LYS A 154 -8.36 -20.68 -7.44
CA LYS A 154 -8.24 -21.50 -8.65
C LYS A 154 -9.62 -22.02 -9.03
N ARG A 155 -9.92 -22.01 -10.33
CA ARG A 155 -11.06 -22.75 -10.89
C ARG A 155 -10.87 -24.24 -10.67
#